data_AF-A0A9E0KPQ0-F1
#
_entry.id   AF-A0A9E0KPQ0-F1
#
_cell.length_a   1.000
_cell.length_b   1.000
_cell.length_c   1.000
_cell.angle_alpha   90.00
_cell.angle_beta   90.00
_cell.angle_gamma   90.00
#
_symmetry.space_group_name_H-M   'P 1'
#
loop_
_entity.id
_entity.type
_entity.pdbx_description
1 polymer ?
#
loop_
_entity_poly.entity_id
_entity_poly.type
_entity_poly.pdbx_seq_one_letter_code
_entity_poly.pdbx_strand_id
1 'polypeptide(L)'
;MVRKIRFINICLIILVLSITAGCSFFGGANGVDSDTPPKATAEDTPIALSPEPPPAPTPTLVPTPIPANAAISDQILDENGELVADEVTLPAPGWLVIYLSKDGEPDAVIGRVPLAAGVHENVRVAVDTDLATEQLFAGVHLDVGAEGVFEFPGQDKPFPGEPETEFTVELKLPRPQLETAEQDVAEDGMITLARVETQKPAWVLIHADDDGEIGSVLGGVLLEAGAYENVPLTIDWRRATPTLHAVLHEDDGRTGVIDYPDGDKPILVNGLPVVSTFAATYPPEVIVYDQPAIDRTVTIERVISRGPGWVAVYNEVDGQPGFIIGSAPLKDGLNEAVTVTLVQSAITGQLFARLHEDTEPGGAFNFPAQDPAVRYNNRLPNAAGFRIDAGALAFIRDQQPAGNTISVNVIVSPVEGWAAVYADNDGQPGELLGNTWFPVGINRNVVIELAPMPKPGTLFLVLHEDLGEPETFETGIDMFLTDDNNRPIRIPFVLFASPGN
;
A
#
# COMPACT_ATOMS: atom_id res chain seq x y z
N MET A 1 16.68 -23.96 -40.69
CA MET A 1 16.19 -25.30 -40.30
C MET A 1 15.12 -25.07 -39.23
N VAL A 2 13.85 -25.41 -39.49
CA VAL A 2 12.71 -24.92 -38.67
C VAL A 2 11.97 -26.09 -38.02
N ARG A 3 11.65 -26.00 -36.73
CA ARG A 3 10.84 -27.00 -36.01
C ARG A 3 9.65 -26.31 -35.34
N LYS A 4 8.45 -26.55 -35.86
CA LYS A 4 7.18 -26.09 -35.26
C LYS A 4 6.77 -27.03 -34.13
N ILE A 5 6.22 -26.48 -33.05
CA ILE A 5 5.44 -27.21 -32.05
C ILE A 5 3.95 -26.98 -32.36
N ARG A 6 3.07 -27.94 -32.05
CA ARG A 6 1.62 -27.89 -32.33
C ARG A 6 0.80 -28.09 -31.06
N PHE A 7 -0.30 -27.34 -30.96
CA PHE A 7 -1.42 -27.61 -30.06
C PHE A 7 -2.10 -28.95 -30.40
N ILE A 8 -2.64 -29.63 -29.38
CA ILE A 8 -3.69 -30.65 -29.50
C ILE A 8 -4.67 -30.46 -28.32
N ASN A 9 -5.97 -30.38 -28.61
CA ASN A 9 -7.05 -30.42 -27.62
C ASN A 9 -7.68 -31.83 -27.59
N ILE A 10 -8.00 -32.35 -26.40
CA ILE A 10 -8.93 -33.47 -26.16
C ILE A 10 -9.65 -33.13 -24.82
N CYS A 11 -10.89 -32.64 -24.83
CA CYS A 11 -12.18 -33.31 -25.05
C CYS A 11 -12.77 -34.01 -23.81
N LEU A 12 -13.87 -33.40 -23.32
CA LEU A 12 -14.81 -33.84 -22.31
C LEU A 12 -15.52 -35.16 -22.66
N ILE A 13 -15.72 -36.04 -21.67
CA ILE A 13 -16.79 -37.05 -21.67
C ILE A 13 -17.46 -37.09 -20.29
N ILE A 14 -18.80 -37.13 -20.28
CA ILE A 14 -19.67 -37.29 -19.11
C ILE A 14 -20.23 -38.72 -19.12
N LEU A 15 -20.46 -39.35 -17.96
CA LEU A 15 -21.35 -40.49 -17.86
C LEU A 15 -22.18 -40.46 -16.56
N VAL A 16 -23.47 -40.75 -16.69
CA VAL A 16 -24.45 -40.86 -15.61
C VAL A 16 -25.22 -42.16 -15.80
N LEU A 17 -25.35 -42.98 -14.75
CA LEU A 17 -26.33 -44.07 -14.58
C LEU A 17 -26.19 -44.67 -13.17
N SER A 18 -27.10 -45.51 -12.67
CA SER A 18 -28.44 -45.20 -12.12
C SER A 18 -29.03 -46.49 -11.52
N ILE A 19 -29.55 -46.43 -10.29
CA ILE A 19 -30.70 -47.20 -9.75
C ILE A 19 -30.69 -48.75 -9.90
N THR A 20 -30.70 -49.50 -8.79
CA THR A 20 -31.80 -50.44 -8.43
C THR A 20 -31.62 -51.08 -7.06
N ALA A 21 -32.73 -51.59 -6.50
CA ALA A 21 -32.86 -52.03 -5.12
C ALA A 21 -32.83 -53.56 -4.92
N GLY A 22 -32.55 -53.98 -3.69
CA GLY A 22 -33.37 -54.98 -3.00
C GLY A 22 -32.91 -56.45 -3.04
N CYS A 23 -32.77 -57.03 -1.84
CA CYS A 23 -32.98 -58.45 -1.55
C CYS A 23 -33.46 -58.60 -0.09
N SER A 24 -34.07 -59.73 0.25
CA SER A 24 -34.81 -59.91 1.53
C SER A 24 -34.92 -61.40 1.93
N PHE A 25 -35.18 -61.67 3.22
CA PHE A 25 -35.42 -63.00 3.82
C PHE A 25 -34.18 -63.95 3.83
N PHE A 26 -34.07 -65.01 4.67
CA PHE A 26 -35.08 -65.86 5.31
C PHE A 26 -34.60 -66.53 6.64
N GLY A 27 -35.54 -66.91 7.53
CA GLY A 27 -35.35 -67.84 8.68
C GLY A 27 -35.07 -67.17 10.05
N GLY A 28 -35.65 -67.54 11.20
CA GLY A 28 -36.63 -68.60 11.54
C GLY A 28 -35.98 -69.95 11.85
N ALA A 29 -36.20 -70.65 12.98
CA ALA A 29 -37.00 -70.41 14.21
C ALA A 29 -36.37 -71.25 15.38
N ASN A 30 -36.95 -71.64 16.52
CA ASN A 30 -38.33 -71.69 17.06
C ASN A 30 -38.31 -71.93 18.61
N GLY A 31 -39.45 -71.77 19.31
CA GLY A 31 -39.63 -72.05 20.76
C GLY A 31 -39.24 -70.87 21.66
N VAL A 32 -39.98 -70.39 22.67
CA VAL A 32 -41.03 -70.96 23.55
C VAL A 32 -40.52 -72.03 24.52
N ASP A 33 -40.23 -71.60 25.75
CA ASP A 33 -40.72 -72.26 26.96
C ASP A 33 -41.02 -71.20 28.04
N SER A 34 -41.81 -71.56 29.05
CA SER A 34 -42.25 -70.69 30.15
C SER A 34 -41.89 -71.30 31.50
N ASP A 35 -41.16 -70.59 32.34
CA ASP A 35 -40.87 -71.04 33.71
C ASP A 35 -41.29 -70.01 34.76
N THR A 36 -41.59 -70.51 35.97
CA THR A 36 -42.50 -69.88 36.93
C THR A 36 -41.81 -69.62 38.28
N PRO A 37 -41.77 -68.38 38.78
CA PRO A 37 -41.24 -68.11 40.12
C PRO A 37 -42.03 -68.85 41.22
N PRO A 38 -41.38 -69.44 42.22
CA PRO A 38 -42.04 -70.34 43.16
C PRO A 38 -42.96 -69.61 44.14
N LYS A 39 -44.12 -70.22 44.39
CA LYS A 39 -45.14 -69.79 45.35
C LYS A 39 -44.65 -69.95 46.79
N ALA A 40 -44.34 -68.84 47.46
CA ALA A 40 -44.18 -68.82 48.92
C ALA A 40 -45.55 -68.75 49.60
N THR A 41 -45.79 -69.60 50.59
CA THR A 41 -46.96 -69.51 51.48
C THR A 41 -46.57 -68.76 52.75
N ALA A 42 -47.29 -67.69 53.06
CA ALA A 42 -47.26 -67.01 54.35
C ALA A 42 -48.65 -67.16 55.01
N GLU A 43 -48.68 -67.20 56.34
CA GLU A 43 -49.92 -67.40 57.12
C GLU A 43 -50.67 -66.08 57.31
N ASP A 44 -52.00 -66.13 57.19
CA ASP A 44 -52.88 -64.96 57.26
C ASP A 44 -53.14 -64.55 58.72
N THR A 45 -52.93 -63.28 59.04
CA THR A 45 -53.19 -62.69 60.36
C THR A 45 -53.90 -61.34 60.17
N PRO A 46 -55.21 -61.23 60.45
CA PRO A 46 -55.97 -60.03 60.10
C PRO A 46 -55.67 -58.85 61.03
N ILE A 47 -54.87 -57.91 60.54
CA ILE A 47 -54.68 -56.58 61.15
C ILE A 47 -55.68 -55.62 60.50
N ALA A 48 -56.59 -55.05 61.29
CA ALA A 48 -57.54 -54.04 60.82
C ALA A 48 -56.84 -52.69 60.63
N LEU A 49 -56.57 -52.30 59.38
CA LEU A 49 -56.05 -50.99 59.02
C LEU A 49 -57.18 -50.02 58.67
N SER A 50 -57.07 -48.79 59.17
CA SER A 50 -57.99 -47.68 58.83
C SER A 50 -57.79 -47.28 57.37
N PRO A 51 -58.86 -46.86 56.63
CA PRO A 51 -58.69 -46.31 55.29
C PRO A 51 -57.78 -45.08 55.32
N GLU A 52 -56.84 -45.03 54.38
CA GLU A 52 -55.88 -43.95 54.19
C GLU A 52 -56.54 -42.79 53.43
N PRO A 53 -56.30 -41.51 53.81
CA PRO A 53 -56.87 -40.37 53.09
C PRO A 53 -56.29 -40.24 51.67
N PRO A 54 -57.02 -39.63 50.71
CA PRO A 54 -56.51 -39.43 49.36
C PRO A 54 -55.19 -38.63 49.34
N PRO A 55 -54.25 -38.94 48.42
CA PRO A 55 -53.01 -38.20 48.33
C PRO A 55 -53.27 -36.73 48.02
N ALA A 56 -52.68 -35.83 48.82
CA ALA A 56 -52.68 -34.41 48.52
C ALA A 56 -51.91 -34.15 47.21
N PRO A 57 -52.33 -33.17 46.39
CA PRO A 57 -51.59 -32.82 45.19
C PRO A 57 -50.17 -32.37 45.57
N THR A 58 -49.16 -32.95 44.92
CA THR A 58 -47.78 -32.47 45.03
C THR A 58 -47.76 -30.99 44.66
N PRO A 59 -47.19 -30.10 45.49
CA PRO A 59 -47.07 -28.70 45.12
C PRO A 59 -46.19 -28.60 43.87
N THR A 60 -46.71 -27.99 42.80
CA THR A 60 -45.89 -27.62 41.66
C THR A 60 -44.74 -26.76 42.17
N LEU A 61 -43.51 -27.20 41.94
CA LEU A 61 -42.33 -26.40 42.25
C LEU A 61 -42.41 -25.12 41.41
N VAL A 62 -42.70 -23.99 42.05
CA VAL A 62 -42.47 -22.69 41.44
C VAL A 62 -40.96 -22.56 41.32
N PRO A 63 -40.39 -22.45 40.10
CA PRO A 63 -38.95 -22.25 39.97
C PRO A 63 -38.58 -20.96 40.68
N THR A 64 -37.58 -21.03 41.56
CA THR A 64 -36.98 -19.82 42.13
C THR A 64 -36.51 -18.95 40.96
N PRO A 65 -36.90 -17.67 40.87
CA PRO A 65 -36.40 -16.78 39.83
C PRO A 65 -34.89 -16.72 39.94
N ILE A 66 -34.19 -17.25 38.94
CA ILE A 66 -32.75 -17.14 38.84
C ILE A 66 -32.49 -15.74 38.28
N PRO A 67 -31.77 -14.85 38.99
CA PRO A 67 -31.44 -13.53 38.46
C PRO A 67 -30.55 -13.68 37.23
N ALA A 68 -30.71 -12.82 36.24
CA ALA A 68 -29.81 -12.81 35.10
C ALA A 68 -28.46 -12.19 35.55
N ASN A 69 -27.34 -12.71 35.06
CA ASN A 69 -26.00 -12.28 35.48
C ASN A 69 -24.97 -12.52 34.37
N ALA A 70 -23.95 -11.66 34.29
CA ALA A 70 -22.73 -11.87 33.51
C ALA A 70 -21.52 -11.49 34.39
N ALA A 71 -20.97 -12.46 35.11
CA ALA A 71 -19.73 -12.29 35.83
C ALA A 71 -18.55 -12.52 34.88
N ILE A 72 -17.68 -11.52 34.74
CA ILE A 72 -16.46 -11.57 33.94
C ILE A 72 -15.34 -10.84 34.67
N SER A 73 -14.17 -11.48 34.78
CA SER A 73 -12.98 -10.91 35.41
C SER A 73 -12.10 -10.16 34.42
N ASP A 74 -11.29 -9.22 34.93
CA ASP A 74 -10.23 -8.55 34.16
C ASP A 74 -9.30 -9.61 33.53
N GLN A 75 -8.98 -9.46 32.24
CA GLN A 75 -8.23 -10.48 31.49
C GLN A 75 -7.38 -9.89 30.35
N ILE A 76 -6.61 -10.74 29.67
CA ILE A 76 -5.85 -10.39 28.46
C ILE A 76 -6.73 -10.70 27.25
N LEU A 77 -6.74 -9.80 26.26
CA LEU A 77 -7.24 -10.10 24.92
C LEU A 77 -6.05 -10.12 23.95
N ASP A 78 -5.84 -11.26 23.30
CA ASP A 78 -4.80 -11.46 22.28
C ASP A 78 -5.41 -11.68 20.89
N GLU A 79 -4.55 -11.98 19.90
CA GLU A 79 -4.92 -12.20 18.50
C GLU A 79 -5.97 -13.29 18.24
N ASN A 80 -6.29 -14.15 19.22
CA ASN A 80 -7.34 -15.16 19.06
C ASN A 80 -8.76 -14.57 19.18
N GLY A 81 -8.90 -13.34 19.70
CA GLY A 81 -10.19 -12.65 19.77
C GLY A 81 -11.22 -13.27 20.73
N GLU A 82 -10.84 -14.18 21.62
CA GLU A 82 -11.74 -14.78 22.62
C GLU A 82 -11.60 -14.13 24.00
N LEU A 83 -12.74 -13.81 24.61
CA LEU A 83 -12.87 -13.52 26.04
C LEU A 83 -13.61 -14.68 26.74
N VAL A 84 -13.41 -14.80 28.06
CA VAL A 84 -14.09 -15.78 28.91
C VAL A 84 -14.86 -15.06 30.01
N ALA A 85 -16.17 -15.26 30.07
CA ALA A 85 -16.98 -14.92 31.25
C ALA A 85 -16.94 -16.08 32.27
N ASP A 86 -16.72 -15.75 33.53
CA ASP A 86 -16.60 -16.71 34.64
C ASP A 86 -17.92 -17.46 34.86
N GLU A 87 -19.03 -16.72 34.95
CA GLU A 87 -20.40 -17.23 35.06
C GLU A 87 -21.35 -16.36 34.22
N VAL A 88 -22.19 -17.00 33.40
CA VAL A 88 -23.36 -16.36 32.78
C VAL A 88 -24.62 -17.09 33.20
N THR A 89 -25.58 -16.35 33.74
CA THR A 89 -26.82 -16.90 34.25
C THR A 89 -28.03 -16.25 33.58
N LEU A 90 -28.98 -17.07 33.13
CA LEU A 90 -30.06 -16.67 32.24
C LEU A 90 -31.39 -17.35 32.62
N PRO A 91 -32.48 -16.61 32.93
CA PRO A 91 -33.77 -17.19 33.32
C PRO A 91 -34.58 -17.75 32.13
N ALA A 92 -34.22 -17.41 30.91
CA ALA A 92 -34.76 -17.89 29.63
C ALA A 92 -33.61 -17.91 28.59
N PRO A 93 -33.76 -18.55 27.42
CA PRO A 93 -32.74 -18.50 26.36
C PRO A 93 -32.37 -17.06 25.99
N GLY A 94 -31.12 -16.85 25.60
CA GLY A 94 -30.57 -15.52 25.44
C GLY A 94 -29.12 -15.50 24.99
N TRP A 95 -28.46 -14.37 25.22
CA TRP A 95 -27.10 -14.09 24.76
C TRP A 95 -26.25 -13.51 25.88
N LEU A 96 -24.99 -13.94 25.99
CA LEU A 96 -23.94 -13.07 26.52
C LEU A 96 -23.54 -12.10 25.40
N VAL A 97 -23.40 -10.82 25.73
CA VAL A 97 -23.07 -9.73 24.80
C VAL A 97 -21.95 -8.89 25.39
N ILE A 98 -20.92 -8.58 24.60
CA ILE A 98 -19.79 -7.72 24.97
C ILE A 98 -19.88 -6.40 24.22
N TYR A 99 -19.67 -5.30 24.95
CA TYR A 99 -19.82 -3.92 24.53
C TYR A 99 -18.55 -3.09 24.73
N LEU A 100 -18.36 -2.08 23.89
CA LEU A 100 -17.41 -0.99 24.15
C LEU A 100 -17.84 -0.15 25.35
N SER A 101 -16.87 0.29 26.16
CA SER A 101 -17.04 1.43 27.07
C SER A 101 -16.85 2.75 26.32
N LYS A 102 -17.77 3.70 26.52
CA LYS A 102 -17.69 5.05 25.95
C LYS A 102 -18.31 6.04 26.92
N ASP A 103 -17.55 7.06 27.30
CA ASP A 103 -17.91 8.03 28.35
C ASP A 103 -18.32 7.39 29.71
N GLY A 104 -18.03 6.10 29.92
CA GLY A 104 -18.41 5.31 31.09
C GLY A 104 -19.72 4.51 30.96
N GLU A 105 -20.30 4.41 29.76
CA GLU A 105 -21.52 3.64 29.47
C GLU A 105 -21.30 2.62 28.31
N PRO A 106 -22.11 1.54 28.20
CA PRO A 106 -22.07 0.62 27.06
C PRO A 106 -22.53 1.27 25.74
N ASP A 107 -21.75 1.15 24.67
CA ASP A 107 -22.08 1.71 23.34
C ASP A 107 -22.30 0.61 22.27
N ALA A 108 -21.29 0.30 21.46
CA ALA A 108 -21.39 -0.69 20.39
C ALA A 108 -21.15 -2.13 20.87
N VAL A 109 -21.92 -3.09 20.35
CA VAL A 109 -21.69 -4.53 20.54
C VAL A 109 -20.49 -4.98 19.69
N ILE A 110 -19.48 -5.59 20.33
CA ILE A 110 -18.31 -6.17 19.65
C ILE A 110 -18.27 -7.70 19.67
N GLY A 111 -19.00 -8.35 20.58
CA GLY A 111 -19.04 -9.81 20.66
C GLY A 111 -20.35 -10.34 21.22
N ARG A 112 -20.70 -11.58 20.89
CA ARG A 112 -21.90 -12.25 21.42
C ARG A 112 -21.84 -13.78 21.26
N VAL A 113 -22.49 -14.49 22.18
CA VAL A 113 -22.66 -15.95 22.11
C VAL A 113 -24.04 -16.36 22.65
N PRO A 114 -24.80 -17.23 21.94
CA PRO A 114 -26.11 -17.67 22.39
C PRO A 114 -26.00 -18.74 23.47
N LEU A 115 -26.92 -18.70 24.43
CA LEU A 115 -26.95 -19.55 25.62
C LEU A 115 -28.38 -20.00 25.94
N ALA A 116 -28.52 -21.22 26.43
CA ALA A 116 -29.79 -21.73 26.94
C ALA A 116 -30.14 -21.12 28.32
N ALA A 117 -31.38 -21.27 28.76
CA ALA A 117 -31.75 -20.93 30.15
C ALA A 117 -30.97 -21.81 31.15
N GLY A 118 -30.43 -21.21 32.20
CA GLY A 118 -29.62 -21.89 33.22
C GLY A 118 -28.45 -21.06 33.74
N VAL A 119 -27.48 -21.74 34.34
CA VAL A 119 -26.17 -21.20 34.76
C VAL A 119 -25.11 -21.85 33.87
N HIS A 120 -24.18 -21.07 33.34
CA HIS A 120 -23.08 -21.51 32.49
C HIS A 120 -21.76 -20.97 33.05
N GLU A 121 -20.76 -21.82 33.22
CA GLU A 121 -19.43 -21.43 33.70
C GLU A 121 -18.43 -21.37 32.53
N ASN A 122 -17.42 -20.49 32.59
CA ASN A 122 -16.33 -20.39 31.62
C ASN A 122 -16.82 -20.17 30.16
N VAL A 123 -17.80 -19.29 29.96
CA VAL A 123 -18.41 -19.03 28.65
C VAL A 123 -17.43 -18.26 27.77
N ARG A 124 -17.00 -18.88 26.66
CA ARG A 124 -16.21 -18.22 25.62
C ARG A 124 -17.08 -17.37 24.72
N VAL A 125 -16.63 -16.15 24.44
CA VAL A 125 -17.24 -15.24 23.46
C VAL A 125 -16.16 -14.64 22.57
N ALA A 126 -16.35 -14.76 21.25
CA ALA A 126 -15.51 -14.08 20.29
C ALA A 126 -15.90 -12.60 20.19
N VAL A 127 -14.91 -11.71 20.15
CA VAL A 127 -15.06 -10.26 20.00
C VAL A 127 -14.32 -9.74 18.77
N ASP A 128 -14.84 -8.66 18.20
CA ASP A 128 -14.17 -7.86 17.18
C ASP A 128 -12.96 -7.14 17.81
N THR A 129 -11.75 -7.55 17.43
CA THR A 129 -10.49 -7.01 17.95
C THR A 129 -10.16 -5.62 17.40
N ASP A 130 -10.66 -5.27 16.21
CA ASP A 130 -10.38 -3.98 15.57
C ASP A 130 -11.14 -2.83 16.26
N LEU A 131 -12.19 -3.18 17.03
CA LEU A 131 -12.99 -2.25 17.82
C LEU A 131 -12.59 -2.22 19.31
N ALA A 132 -11.88 -3.24 19.81
CA ALA A 132 -11.72 -3.49 21.25
C ALA A 132 -10.95 -2.40 22.03
N THR A 133 -11.53 -1.96 23.15
CA THR A 133 -10.97 -0.99 24.09
C THR A 133 -10.43 -1.64 25.37
N GLU A 134 -9.54 -0.97 26.11
CA GLU A 134 -8.99 -1.44 27.40
C GLU A 134 -10.06 -1.59 28.50
N GLN A 135 -11.26 -1.05 28.27
CA GLN A 135 -12.41 -1.14 29.15
C GLN A 135 -13.64 -1.55 28.34
N LEU A 136 -14.39 -2.53 28.81
CA LEU A 136 -15.54 -3.14 28.14
C LEU A 136 -16.67 -3.40 29.15
N PHE A 137 -17.87 -3.67 28.64
CA PHE A 137 -19.01 -4.11 29.43
C PHE A 137 -19.53 -5.47 28.94
N ALA A 138 -19.96 -6.33 29.87
CA ALA A 138 -20.63 -7.59 29.59
C ALA A 138 -22.09 -7.55 30.06
N GLY A 139 -23.02 -7.81 29.14
CA GLY A 139 -24.46 -7.82 29.39
C GLY A 139 -25.11 -9.14 29.01
N VAL A 140 -26.28 -9.42 29.58
CA VAL A 140 -27.15 -10.54 29.19
C VAL A 140 -28.40 -10.02 28.49
N HIS A 141 -28.69 -10.57 27.32
CA HIS A 141 -29.89 -10.29 26.55
C HIS A 141 -30.80 -11.50 26.55
N LEU A 142 -32.11 -11.28 26.46
CA LEU A 142 -33.07 -12.35 26.14
C LEU A 142 -33.17 -12.52 24.63
N ASP A 143 -33.30 -13.77 24.17
CA ASP A 143 -33.68 -14.10 22.80
C ASP A 143 -35.21 -13.95 22.70
N VAL A 144 -35.67 -12.91 22.01
CA VAL A 144 -37.09 -12.49 21.94
C VAL A 144 -37.47 -12.17 20.50
N GLY A 145 -37.19 -13.07 19.57
CA GLY A 145 -37.49 -12.83 18.15
C GLY A 145 -37.59 -14.11 17.33
N ALA A 146 -36.73 -14.23 16.33
CA ALA A 146 -36.44 -15.51 15.71
C ALA A 146 -35.40 -16.27 16.54
N GLU A 147 -35.81 -17.40 17.14
CA GLU A 147 -34.97 -18.27 17.97
C GLU A 147 -33.55 -18.48 17.38
N GLY A 148 -32.53 -18.06 18.12
CA GLY A 148 -31.13 -18.13 17.73
C GLY A 148 -30.62 -17.01 16.81
N VAL A 149 -31.38 -15.93 16.60
CA VAL A 149 -30.97 -14.75 15.80
C VAL A 149 -30.86 -13.53 16.71
N PHE A 150 -29.67 -12.90 16.77
CA PHE A 150 -29.45 -11.72 17.63
C PHE A 150 -30.04 -10.45 17.01
N GLU A 151 -31.03 -9.87 17.68
CA GLU A 151 -31.87 -8.81 17.12
C GLU A 151 -31.76 -7.48 17.90
N PHE A 152 -30.54 -6.96 18.04
CA PHE A 152 -30.23 -5.67 18.68
C PHE A 152 -29.60 -4.64 17.71
N PRO A 153 -29.98 -3.35 17.74
CA PRO A 153 -31.08 -2.76 18.54
C PRO A 153 -32.45 -3.13 17.96
N GLY A 154 -33.29 -3.79 18.76
CA GLY A 154 -34.55 -4.35 18.26
C GLY A 154 -35.37 -5.04 19.34
N GLN A 155 -35.52 -6.36 19.22
CA GLN A 155 -36.32 -7.18 20.13
C GLN A 155 -35.46 -7.73 21.29
N ASP A 156 -34.24 -8.19 21.00
CA ASP A 156 -33.27 -8.71 21.97
C ASP A 156 -32.67 -7.58 22.78
N LYS A 157 -33.34 -7.20 23.86
CA LYS A 157 -32.92 -6.12 24.76
C LYS A 157 -32.11 -6.65 25.94
N PRO A 158 -31.26 -5.80 26.57
CA PRO A 158 -30.63 -6.12 27.84
C PRO A 158 -31.67 -6.55 28.88
N PHE A 159 -31.28 -7.47 29.77
CA PHE A 159 -32.18 -8.01 30.77
C PHE A 159 -32.67 -6.91 31.74
N PRO A 160 -33.99 -6.71 31.93
CA PRO A 160 -34.48 -5.54 32.69
C PRO A 160 -34.13 -5.58 34.18
N GLY A 161 -33.30 -4.64 34.63
CA GLY A 161 -33.12 -4.29 36.04
C GLY A 161 -31.75 -4.62 36.63
N GLU A 162 -30.90 -5.34 35.90
CA GLU A 162 -29.49 -5.54 36.24
C GLU A 162 -28.64 -4.68 35.29
N PRO A 163 -27.56 -4.02 35.76
CA PRO A 163 -26.63 -3.29 34.90
C PRO A 163 -25.66 -4.25 34.20
N GLU A 164 -25.13 -3.84 33.06
CA GLU A 164 -23.99 -4.50 32.42
C GLU A 164 -22.74 -4.42 33.32
N THR A 165 -21.95 -5.50 33.39
CA THR A 165 -20.75 -5.58 34.23
C THR A 165 -19.54 -5.00 33.50
N GLU A 166 -18.98 -3.93 34.06
CA GLU A 166 -17.73 -3.30 33.61
C GLU A 166 -16.52 -4.20 33.93
N PHE A 167 -15.58 -4.36 32.99
CA PHE A 167 -14.32 -5.06 33.19
C PHE A 167 -13.18 -4.48 32.35
N THR A 168 -11.94 -4.75 32.77
CA THR A 168 -10.70 -4.25 32.15
C THR A 168 -10.04 -5.31 31.29
N VAL A 169 -9.47 -4.91 30.17
CA VAL A 169 -8.76 -5.79 29.24
C VAL A 169 -7.34 -5.29 28.97
N GLU A 170 -6.34 -6.12 29.27
CA GLU A 170 -4.97 -5.90 28.82
C GLU A 170 -4.85 -6.30 27.33
N LEU A 171 -4.98 -5.32 26.43
CA LEU A 171 -4.92 -5.53 24.99
C LEU A 171 -3.51 -5.93 24.54
N LYS A 172 -3.33 -7.21 24.22
CA LYS A 172 -2.13 -7.80 23.60
C LYS A 172 -2.36 -8.18 22.13
N LEU A 173 -3.08 -7.30 21.43
CA LEU A 173 -3.30 -7.38 19.99
C LEU A 173 -2.00 -7.01 19.23
N PRO A 174 -1.63 -7.75 18.17
CA PRO A 174 -0.56 -7.34 17.26
C PRO A 174 -0.93 -5.99 16.62
N ARG A 175 0.04 -5.09 16.46
CA ARG A 175 -0.19 -3.73 15.95
C ARG A 175 0.58 -3.53 14.66
N PRO A 176 0.05 -2.77 13.69
CA PRO A 176 0.81 -2.52 12.47
C PRO A 176 2.07 -1.72 12.80
N GLN A 177 3.24 -2.28 12.44
CA GLN A 177 4.56 -1.78 12.82
C GLN A 177 5.48 -1.79 11.60
N LEU A 178 6.30 -0.76 11.44
CA LEU A 178 7.24 -0.64 10.33
C LEU A 178 8.55 -0.02 10.85
N GLU A 179 9.63 -0.79 10.79
CA GLU A 179 10.95 -0.39 11.28
C GLU A 179 11.98 -0.44 10.15
N THR A 180 12.71 0.66 9.98
CA THR A 180 13.79 0.81 9.01
C THR A 180 15.06 1.31 9.69
N ALA A 181 16.21 1.16 9.03
CA ALA A 181 17.49 1.64 9.50
C ALA A 181 18.27 2.32 8.37
N GLU A 182 19.21 3.19 8.73
CA GLU A 182 20.17 3.78 7.81
C GLU A 182 20.99 2.70 7.08
N GLN A 183 21.10 2.80 5.76
CA GLN A 183 21.75 1.76 4.96
C GLN A 183 22.39 2.25 3.66
N ASP A 184 23.45 1.55 3.25
CA ASP A 184 24.13 1.71 1.96
C ASP A 184 23.40 0.89 0.90
N VAL A 185 22.83 1.56 -0.11
CA VAL A 185 22.18 0.94 -1.27
C VAL A 185 23.21 0.67 -2.36
N ALA A 186 23.19 -0.53 -2.93
CA ALA A 186 24.07 -0.93 -4.02
C ALA A 186 23.45 -0.63 -5.41
N GLU A 187 24.19 -0.90 -6.49
CA GLU A 187 23.72 -0.64 -7.87
C GLU A 187 22.49 -1.46 -8.29
N ASP A 188 22.18 -2.54 -7.55
CA ASP A 188 20.97 -3.36 -7.72
C ASP A 188 19.70 -2.73 -7.09
N GLY A 189 19.83 -1.67 -6.30
CA GLY A 189 18.71 -0.99 -5.65
C GLY A 189 18.07 -1.77 -4.51
N MET A 190 18.71 -2.81 -3.98
CA MET A 190 18.16 -3.58 -2.86
C MET A 190 18.28 -2.80 -1.55
N ILE A 191 17.17 -2.73 -0.80
CA ILE A 191 17.11 -2.31 0.59
C ILE A 191 16.55 -3.42 1.47
N THR A 192 16.68 -3.27 2.79
CA THR A 192 16.11 -4.17 3.79
C THR A 192 15.29 -3.38 4.83
N LEU A 193 14.05 -3.80 5.07
CA LEU A 193 13.23 -3.36 6.21
C LEU A 193 13.62 -4.19 7.43
N ALA A 194 13.84 -3.55 8.58
CA ALA A 194 14.26 -4.25 9.80
C ALA A 194 13.13 -5.15 10.34
N ARG A 195 11.92 -4.59 10.45
CA ARG A 195 10.69 -5.30 10.85
C ARG A 195 9.48 -4.73 10.11
N VAL A 196 8.54 -5.61 9.77
CA VAL A 196 7.19 -5.25 9.35
C VAL A 196 6.19 -6.14 10.09
N GLU A 197 5.12 -5.56 10.61
CA GLU A 197 3.98 -6.29 11.20
C GLU A 197 2.69 -5.74 10.61
N THR A 198 1.80 -6.63 10.17
CA THR A 198 0.51 -6.28 9.57
C THR A 198 -0.53 -7.37 9.86
N GLN A 199 -1.77 -6.96 10.09
CA GLN A 199 -2.89 -7.85 10.44
C GLN A 199 -3.67 -8.31 9.20
N LYS A 200 -3.35 -7.74 8.03
CA LYS A 200 -3.99 -7.97 6.73
C LYS A 200 -2.95 -7.98 5.59
N PRO A 201 -3.30 -8.43 4.38
CA PRO A 201 -2.48 -8.20 3.18
C PRO A 201 -2.19 -6.70 3.01
N ALA A 202 -0.91 -6.35 2.89
CA ALA A 202 -0.45 -4.97 2.91
C ALA A 202 0.77 -4.74 2.03
N TRP A 203 0.82 -3.60 1.35
CA TRP A 203 2.01 -3.10 0.66
C TRP A 203 2.87 -2.31 1.62
N VAL A 204 4.18 -2.59 1.67
CA VAL A 204 5.15 -1.58 2.08
C VAL A 204 5.63 -0.86 0.83
N LEU A 205 5.33 0.43 0.72
CA LEU A 205 5.81 1.29 -0.35
C LEU A 205 6.98 2.13 0.16
N ILE A 206 8.01 2.32 -0.68
CA ILE A 206 9.10 3.26 -0.42
C ILE A 206 8.92 4.49 -1.29
N HIS A 207 8.91 5.64 -0.64
CA HIS A 207 8.76 6.95 -1.25
C HIS A 207 10.07 7.72 -1.15
N ALA A 208 10.31 8.57 -2.15
CA ALA A 208 11.24 9.68 -2.00
C ALA A 208 10.74 10.68 -0.94
N ASP A 209 11.66 11.43 -0.36
CA ASP A 209 11.42 12.63 0.45
C ASP A 209 11.17 13.81 -0.49
N ASP A 210 10.10 14.57 -0.26
CA ASP A 210 9.73 15.77 -1.03
C ASP A 210 9.67 16.97 -0.07
N ASP A 211 10.83 17.58 0.18
CA ASP A 211 11.06 18.61 1.23
C ASP A 211 10.60 18.17 2.65
N GLY A 212 10.75 16.88 2.96
CA GLY A 212 10.35 16.24 4.23
C GLY A 212 8.95 15.62 4.25
N GLU A 213 8.17 15.78 3.17
CA GLU A 213 6.87 15.11 2.97
C GLU A 213 7.01 13.83 2.13
N ILE A 214 5.96 12.99 2.14
CA ILE A 214 5.95 11.70 1.44
C ILE A 214 5.78 11.91 -0.08
N GLY A 215 6.90 11.81 -0.82
CA GLY A 215 6.99 12.02 -2.26
C GLY A 215 6.66 10.79 -3.13
N SER A 216 7.25 10.73 -4.32
CA SER A 216 6.92 9.70 -5.32
C SER A 216 7.40 8.29 -4.94
N VAL A 217 6.58 7.27 -5.23
CA VAL A 217 6.94 5.85 -5.04
C VAL A 217 8.16 5.47 -5.91
N LEU A 218 9.10 4.75 -5.28
CA LEU A 218 10.36 4.24 -5.84
C LEU A 218 10.37 2.72 -5.98
N GLY A 219 9.58 2.02 -5.17
CA GLY A 219 9.47 0.56 -5.13
C GLY A 219 8.57 0.11 -3.99
N GLY A 220 8.29 -1.19 -3.88
CA GLY A 220 7.47 -1.74 -2.81
C GLY A 220 7.36 -3.26 -2.82
N VAL A 221 6.79 -3.82 -1.76
CA VAL A 221 6.58 -5.26 -1.57
C VAL A 221 5.23 -5.53 -0.93
N LEU A 222 4.50 -6.52 -1.44
CA LEU A 222 3.27 -7.03 -0.84
C LEU A 222 3.63 -8.11 0.20
N LEU A 223 3.00 -8.02 1.37
CA LEU A 223 3.11 -8.98 2.46
C LEU A 223 1.71 -9.47 2.83
N GLU A 224 1.58 -10.76 3.12
CA GLU A 224 0.37 -11.33 3.75
C GLU A 224 0.30 -10.90 5.23
N ALA A 225 -0.83 -11.11 5.90
CA ALA A 225 -0.94 -10.91 7.34
C ALA A 225 0.15 -11.69 8.12
N GLY A 226 0.83 -11.03 9.05
CA GLY A 226 1.89 -11.61 9.88
C GLY A 226 2.97 -10.61 10.32
N ALA A 227 3.96 -11.13 11.03
CA ALA A 227 5.18 -10.41 11.43
C ALA A 227 6.40 -10.92 10.64
N TYR A 228 7.22 -10.00 10.16
CA TYR A 228 8.37 -10.24 9.29
C TYR A 228 9.59 -9.47 9.78
N GLU A 229 10.78 -10.07 9.66
CA GLU A 229 12.06 -9.43 9.92
C GLU A 229 12.93 -9.46 8.66
N ASN A 230 13.80 -8.45 8.49
CA ASN A 230 14.79 -8.39 7.40
C ASN A 230 14.16 -8.52 5.98
N VAL A 231 13.02 -7.85 5.74
CA VAL A 231 12.28 -7.96 4.47
C VAL A 231 13.06 -7.27 3.34
N PRO A 232 13.47 -7.98 2.28
CA PRO A 232 14.19 -7.38 1.16
C PRO A 232 13.20 -6.82 0.12
N LEU A 233 13.50 -5.64 -0.43
CA LEU A 233 12.80 -5.12 -1.61
C LEU A 233 13.74 -4.28 -2.49
N THR A 234 13.35 -4.05 -3.74
CA THR A 234 14.12 -3.24 -4.70
C THR A 234 13.46 -1.88 -4.94
N ILE A 235 14.25 -0.81 -4.95
CA ILE A 235 13.83 0.55 -5.31
C ILE A 235 14.55 1.06 -6.56
N ASP A 236 13.91 1.97 -7.30
CA ASP A 236 14.58 2.78 -8.32
C ASP A 236 15.47 3.85 -7.66
N TRP A 237 16.64 3.42 -7.19
CA TRP A 237 17.59 4.26 -6.47
C TRP A 237 18.09 5.48 -7.25
N ARG A 238 17.94 5.48 -8.59
CA ARG A 238 18.31 6.62 -9.45
C ARG A 238 17.35 7.79 -9.31
N ARG A 239 16.10 7.53 -8.90
CA ARG A 239 15.10 8.53 -8.54
C ARG A 239 15.03 8.81 -7.04
N ALA A 240 15.83 8.10 -6.24
CA ALA A 240 15.73 8.12 -4.78
C ALA A 240 16.50 9.29 -4.14
N THR A 241 16.06 9.69 -2.95
CA THR A 241 16.58 10.83 -2.17
C THR A 241 17.42 10.34 -0.97
N PRO A 242 18.27 11.19 -0.37
CA PRO A 242 19.09 10.80 0.79
C PRO A 242 18.27 10.40 2.02
N THR A 243 17.09 11.00 2.19
CA THR A 243 16.04 10.54 3.10
C THR A 243 15.02 9.72 2.31
N LEU A 244 14.45 8.68 2.90
CA LEU A 244 13.37 7.86 2.36
C LEU A 244 12.27 7.64 3.40
N HIS A 245 11.03 7.50 2.93
CA HIS A 245 9.89 7.10 3.76
C HIS A 245 9.41 5.72 3.34
N ALA A 246 9.45 4.74 4.25
CA ALA A 246 8.69 3.52 4.13
C ALA A 246 7.29 3.75 4.72
N VAL A 247 6.24 3.39 4.01
CA VAL A 247 4.84 3.53 4.43
C VAL A 247 4.15 2.18 4.28
N LEU A 248 3.34 1.78 5.27
CA LEU A 248 2.50 0.58 5.22
C LEU A 248 1.09 0.94 4.70
N HIS A 249 0.61 0.25 3.67
CA HIS A 249 -0.69 0.45 3.01
C HIS A 249 -1.51 -0.84 2.99
N GLU A 250 -2.83 -0.75 3.11
CA GLU A 250 -3.75 -1.90 2.94
C GLU A 250 -3.92 -2.22 1.44
N ASP A 251 -3.91 -3.50 1.03
CA ASP A 251 -4.14 -3.98 -0.37
C ASP A 251 -5.63 -3.92 -0.75
N ASP A 252 -6.25 -2.78 -0.47
CA ASP A 252 -7.69 -2.45 -0.56
C ASP A 252 -8.12 -2.12 -2.01
N GLY A 253 -7.17 -1.90 -2.91
CA GLY A 253 -7.39 -1.68 -4.34
C GLY A 253 -7.59 -2.97 -5.14
N ARG A 254 -6.90 -3.08 -6.27
CA ARG A 254 -6.90 -4.30 -7.10
C ARG A 254 -5.94 -5.35 -6.54
N THR A 255 -6.41 -6.14 -5.57
CA THR A 255 -5.70 -7.22 -4.86
C THR A 255 -4.46 -7.76 -5.58
N GLY A 256 -3.28 -7.55 -5.01
CA GLY A 256 -2.00 -7.96 -5.56
C GLY A 256 -1.43 -7.04 -6.65
N VAL A 257 -1.99 -5.85 -6.85
CA VAL A 257 -1.50 -4.84 -7.80
C VAL A 257 -1.59 -3.44 -7.17
N ILE A 258 -0.44 -2.80 -6.97
CA ILE A 258 -0.34 -1.43 -6.43
C ILE A 258 -1.34 -0.50 -7.13
N ASP A 259 -2.20 0.10 -6.33
CA ASP A 259 -3.30 1.00 -6.70
C ASP A 259 -3.16 2.37 -5.99
N TYR A 260 -1.92 2.77 -5.70
CA TYR A 260 -1.60 4.07 -5.11
C TYR A 260 -1.63 5.20 -6.18
N PRO A 261 -2.24 6.38 -5.90
CA PRO A 261 -2.77 6.83 -4.61
C PRO A 261 -4.28 6.58 -4.39
N ASP A 262 -5.01 6.11 -5.39
CA ASP A 262 -6.48 6.15 -5.39
C ASP A 262 -7.15 5.03 -4.56
N GLY A 263 -6.52 3.86 -4.46
CA GLY A 263 -7.02 2.66 -3.78
C GLY A 263 -6.26 2.34 -2.49
N ASP A 264 -4.97 1.97 -2.61
CA ASP A 264 -4.16 1.45 -1.51
C ASP A 264 -3.79 2.55 -0.50
N LYS A 265 -4.53 2.64 0.60
CA LYS A 265 -4.39 3.71 1.60
C LYS A 265 -3.42 3.32 2.71
N PRO A 266 -2.69 4.29 3.29
CA PRO A 266 -1.86 4.06 4.46
C PRO A 266 -2.66 3.45 5.61
N ILE A 267 -2.12 2.40 6.24
CA ILE A 267 -2.68 1.82 7.46
C ILE A 267 -2.51 2.83 8.59
N LEU A 268 -3.59 3.11 9.32
CA LEU A 268 -3.63 4.14 10.36
C LEU A 268 -3.59 3.52 11.76
N VAL A 269 -2.71 4.03 12.63
CA VAL A 269 -2.70 3.75 14.07
C VAL A 269 -2.97 5.07 14.80
N ASN A 270 -4.00 5.10 15.66
CA ASN A 270 -4.49 6.32 16.31
C ASN A 270 -4.80 7.49 15.34
N GLY A 271 -5.20 7.16 14.10
CA GLY A 271 -5.48 8.15 13.04
C GLY A 271 -4.25 8.71 12.32
N LEU A 272 -3.04 8.22 12.61
CA LEU A 272 -1.80 8.59 11.92
C LEU A 272 -1.28 7.42 11.06
N PRO A 273 -0.71 7.67 9.88
CA PRO A 273 -0.18 6.61 9.02
C PRO A 273 1.04 5.93 9.65
N VAL A 274 1.18 4.62 9.45
CA VAL A 274 2.35 3.85 9.88
C VAL A 274 3.50 4.08 8.89
N VAL A 275 4.41 4.99 9.28
CA VAL A 275 5.54 5.48 8.49
C VAL A 275 6.85 5.25 9.25
N SER A 276 7.90 4.88 8.52
CA SER A 276 9.28 4.76 9.01
C SER A 276 10.22 5.54 8.09
N THR A 277 10.82 6.62 8.60
CA THR A 277 11.73 7.49 7.84
C THR A 277 13.18 7.10 8.13
N PHE A 278 14.00 6.92 7.10
CA PHE A 278 15.40 6.51 7.23
C PHE A 278 16.31 7.19 6.20
N ALA A 279 17.61 7.22 6.48
CA ALA A 279 18.62 7.71 5.55
C ALA A 279 19.15 6.58 4.65
N ALA A 280 19.49 6.91 3.41
CA ALA A 280 20.04 5.97 2.44
C ALA A 280 21.20 6.61 1.65
N THR A 281 22.32 5.89 1.55
CA THR A 281 23.46 6.29 0.70
C THR A 281 23.50 5.46 -0.57
N TYR A 282 24.00 6.02 -1.67
CA TYR A 282 23.88 5.42 -3.01
C TYR A 282 25.25 5.25 -3.70
N PRO A 283 25.34 4.51 -4.80
CA PRO A 283 26.53 4.51 -5.66
C PRO A 283 26.78 5.91 -6.26
N PRO A 284 28.05 6.35 -6.42
CA PRO A 284 28.33 7.61 -7.09
C PRO A 284 27.90 7.59 -8.56
N GLU A 285 27.05 8.54 -8.96
CA GLU A 285 26.44 8.62 -10.29
C GLU A 285 26.40 10.08 -10.79
N VAL A 286 26.42 10.24 -12.12
CA VAL A 286 26.29 11.53 -12.81
C VAL A 286 25.24 11.36 -13.91
N ILE A 287 24.16 12.14 -13.84
CA ILE A 287 23.10 12.22 -14.84
C ILE A 287 23.12 13.62 -15.44
N VAL A 288 23.09 13.70 -16.76
CA VAL A 288 23.11 14.94 -17.55
C VAL A 288 22.38 14.68 -18.86
N TYR A 289 21.51 15.61 -19.27
CA TYR A 289 20.84 15.53 -20.56
C TYR A 289 21.73 16.10 -21.68
N ASP A 290 21.52 15.61 -22.90
CA ASP A 290 21.88 16.33 -24.11
C ASP A 290 21.17 17.71 -24.09
N GLN A 291 21.92 18.79 -24.24
CA GLN A 291 21.46 20.16 -23.96
C GLN A 291 22.33 21.22 -24.64
N PRO A 292 21.81 22.38 -25.05
CA PRO A 292 22.65 23.49 -25.54
C PRO A 292 23.59 24.04 -24.45
N ALA A 293 24.75 24.57 -24.85
CA ALA A 293 25.63 25.32 -23.94
C ALA A 293 25.28 26.82 -23.94
N ILE A 294 24.48 27.26 -22.96
CA ILE A 294 23.92 28.62 -22.89
C ILE A 294 24.83 29.52 -22.05
N ASP A 295 25.20 30.70 -22.56
CA ASP A 295 26.18 31.61 -21.94
C ASP A 295 27.48 30.95 -21.48
N ARG A 296 27.89 29.91 -22.23
CA ARG A 296 29.02 29.01 -21.95
C ARG A 296 28.82 28.17 -20.67
N THR A 297 27.59 27.88 -20.27
CA THR A 297 27.23 27.04 -19.13
C THR A 297 26.46 25.80 -19.57
N VAL A 298 26.55 24.75 -18.76
CA VAL A 298 25.74 23.53 -18.87
C VAL A 298 25.30 23.11 -17.47
N THR A 299 24.16 22.45 -17.36
CA THR A 299 23.59 21.97 -16.10
C THR A 299 23.67 20.45 -16.05
N ILE A 300 24.39 19.94 -15.06
CA ILE A 300 24.38 18.51 -14.72
C ILE A 300 23.11 18.26 -13.90
N GLU A 301 22.25 17.37 -14.39
CA GLU A 301 20.89 17.21 -13.85
C GLU A 301 20.91 16.74 -12.39
N ARG A 302 21.69 15.68 -12.14
CA ARG A 302 21.78 15.03 -10.83
C ARG A 302 23.16 14.40 -10.67
N VAL A 303 23.75 14.57 -9.50
CA VAL A 303 25.06 14.03 -9.12
C VAL A 303 24.97 13.47 -7.69
N ILE A 304 25.41 12.23 -7.52
CA ILE A 304 25.56 11.60 -6.21
C ILE A 304 27.05 11.57 -5.86
N SER A 305 27.44 12.36 -4.87
CA SER A 305 28.79 12.32 -4.29
C SER A 305 28.81 11.46 -3.02
N ARG A 306 29.99 10.95 -2.66
CA ARG A 306 30.27 10.34 -1.35
C ARG A 306 31.39 11.14 -0.70
N GLY A 307 31.02 11.99 0.26
CA GLY A 307 31.81 13.13 0.73
C GLY A 307 31.72 14.35 -0.21
N PRO A 308 32.29 15.50 0.19
CA PRO A 308 32.50 16.64 -0.70
C PRO A 308 33.27 16.24 -1.96
N GLY A 309 32.99 16.92 -3.08
CA GLY A 309 33.56 16.55 -4.37
C GLY A 309 33.44 17.64 -5.42
N TRP A 310 33.79 17.29 -6.65
CA TRP A 310 33.62 18.13 -7.83
C TRP A 310 32.99 17.34 -8.97
N VAL A 311 32.11 17.98 -9.74
CA VAL A 311 31.79 17.50 -11.10
C VAL A 311 32.65 18.30 -12.08
N ALA A 312 33.43 17.58 -12.89
CA ALA A 312 34.30 18.14 -13.92
C ALA A 312 33.78 17.77 -15.31
N VAL A 313 33.76 18.75 -16.21
CA VAL A 313 33.34 18.60 -17.61
C VAL A 313 34.58 18.62 -18.50
N TYR A 314 34.71 17.59 -19.32
CA TYR A 314 35.83 17.33 -20.23
C TYR A 314 35.38 17.55 -21.68
N ASN A 315 36.28 18.07 -22.52
CA ASN A 315 36.09 18.04 -23.97
C ASN A 315 36.18 16.60 -24.51
N GLU A 316 35.68 16.37 -25.72
CA GLU A 316 35.86 15.10 -26.45
C GLU A 316 37.17 15.10 -27.24
N VAL A 317 37.91 13.98 -27.17
CA VAL A 317 39.05 13.65 -28.04
C VAL A 317 39.03 12.16 -28.37
N ASP A 318 39.03 11.81 -29.66
CA ASP A 318 39.00 10.43 -30.17
C ASP A 318 37.87 9.56 -29.56
N GLY A 319 36.71 10.17 -29.29
CA GLY A 319 35.55 9.53 -28.67
C GLY A 319 35.71 9.28 -27.16
N GLN A 320 36.64 9.94 -26.49
CA GLN A 320 36.95 9.81 -25.06
C GLN A 320 37.02 11.17 -24.35
N PRO A 321 36.96 11.23 -23.00
CA PRO A 321 37.23 12.45 -22.24
C PRO A 321 38.68 12.92 -22.44
N GLY A 322 38.85 14.14 -22.93
CA GLY A 322 40.14 14.80 -23.19
C GLY A 322 40.68 15.56 -21.98
N PHE A 323 40.65 16.90 -22.05
CA PHE A 323 41.02 17.79 -20.97
C PHE A 323 39.80 18.48 -20.36
N ILE A 324 39.94 18.92 -19.10
CA ILE A 324 38.86 19.55 -18.34
C ILE A 324 38.67 21.00 -18.83
N ILE A 325 37.42 21.37 -19.12
CA ILE A 325 37.02 22.68 -19.64
C ILE A 325 36.10 23.45 -18.68
N GLY A 326 35.69 22.84 -17.57
CA GLY A 326 34.90 23.45 -16.52
C GLY A 326 34.71 22.50 -15.33
N SER A 327 34.43 23.04 -14.15
CA SER A 327 34.12 22.25 -12.94
C SER A 327 33.20 23.02 -12.00
N ALA A 328 32.44 22.29 -11.17
CA ALA A 328 31.61 22.86 -10.10
C ALA A 328 31.73 22.00 -8.82
N PRO A 329 31.73 22.63 -7.63
CA PRO A 329 31.84 21.92 -6.36
C PRO A 329 30.53 21.23 -5.99
N LEU A 330 30.63 20.17 -5.20
CA LEU A 330 29.53 19.31 -4.75
C LEU A 330 29.55 19.16 -3.23
N LYS A 331 28.36 19.10 -2.64
CA LYS A 331 28.14 18.60 -1.28
C LYS A 331 28.25 17.08 -1.26
N ASP A 332 28.37 16.52 -0.06
CA ASP A 332 28.11 15.10 0.17
C ASP A 332 26.65 14.74 -0.20
N GLY A 333 26.42 13.52 -0.65
CA GLY A 333 25.12 13.02 -1.07
C GLY A 333 24.62 13.61 -2.40
N LEU A 334 23.32 13.93 -2.43
CA LEU A 334 22.60 14.38 -3.63
C LEU A 334 22.85 15.86 -3.94
N ASN A 335 23.21 16.14 -5.19
CA ASN A 335 23.34 17.48 -5.76
C ASN A 335 22.57 17.51 -7.08
N GLU A 336 21.73 18.53 -7.29
CA GLU A 336 20.84 18.61 -8.46
C GLU A 336 20.94 19.97 -9.15
N ALA A 337 20.64 20.00 -10.45
CA ALA A 337 20.77 21.16 -11.33
C ALA A 337 22.13 21.90 -11.20
N VAL A 338 23.23 21.14 -11.12
CA VAL A 338 24.58 21.68 -10.89
C VAL A 338 25.12 22.37 -12.15
N THR A 339 25.11 23.70 -12.14
CA THR A 339 25.60 24.52 -13.26
C THR A 339 27.13 24.60 -13.29
N VAL A 340 27.71 24.18 -14.42
CA VAL A 340 29.15 24.23 -14.72
C VAL A 340 29.42 25.29 -15.77
N THR A 341 30.36 26.21 -15.50
CA THR A 341 30.84 27.19 -16.49
C THR A 341 32.00 26.62 -17.31
N LEU A 342 31.94 26.80 -18.63
CA LEU A 342 32.86 26.22 -19.61
C LEU A 342 33.78 27.25 -20.28
N VAL A 343 34.97 26.79 -20.67
CA VAL A 343 35.91 27.51 -21.54
C VAL A 343 35.45 27.40 -23.01
N GLN A 344 34.84 28.47 -23.52
CA GLN A 344 34.19 28.51 -24.85
C GLN A 344 35.05 27.95 -25.99
N SER A 345 36.36 28.24 -26.01
CA SER A 345 37.27 27.82 -27.07
C SER A 345 37.63 26.33 -27.05
N ALA A 346 37.07 25.56 -26.11
CA ALA A 346 37.31 24.13 -25.93
C ALA A 346 36.00 23.31 -25.86
N ILE A 347 34.85 23.93 -26.13
CA ILE A 347 33.58 23.20 -26.29
C ILE A 347 33.62 22.43 -27.62
N THR A 348 33.46 21.12 -27.53
CA THR A 348 33.26 20.18 -28.64
C THR A 348 31.76 19.83 -28.76
N GLY A 349 31.31 19.20 -29.87
CA GLY A 349 29.89 18.82 -30.04
C GLY A 349 29.41 17.74 -29.06
N GLN A 350 30.35 16.94 -28.57
CA GLN A 350 30.22 15.98 -27.47
C GLN A 350 31.07 16.47 -26.28
N LEU A 351 30.55 16.36 -25.06
CA LEU A 351 31.28 16.55 -23.80
C LEU A 351 31.11 15.34 -22.88
N PHE A 352 31.89 15.29 -21.80
CA PHE A 352 31.86 14.23 -20.79
C PHE A 352 31.90 14.81 -19.38
N ALA A 353 30.93 14.48 -18.54
CA ALA A 353 30.91 14.83 -17.11
C ALA A 353 31.44 13.67 -16.24
N ARG A 354 32.22 14.00 -15.19
CA ARG A 354 32.86 13.02 -14.29
C ARG A 354 32.96 13.55 -12.87
N LEU A 355 32.77 12.64 -11.90
CA LEU A 355 32.98 12.87 -10.47
C LEU A 355 34.47 12.84 -10.08
N HIS A 356 34.85 13.77 -9.22
CA HIS A 356 36.14 13.90 -8.56
C HIS A 356 35.95 14.06 -7.05
N GLU A 357 36.89 13.51 -6.28
CA GLU A 357 36.99 13.70 -4.83
C GLU A 357 37.44 15.15 -4.54
N ASP A 358 37.01 15.76 -3.44
CA ASP A 358 37.55 17.03 -2.94
C ASP A 358 38.34 16.72 -1.66
N THR A 359 39.67 16.67 -1.74
CA THR A 359 40.50 16.31 -0.58
C THR A 359 40.94 17.50 0.27
N GLU A 360 40.66 18.73 -0.16
CA GLU A 360 40.86 19.95 0.62
C GLU A 360 39.60 20.85 0.59
N PRO A 361 38.48 20.42 1.23
CA PRO A 361 37.18 21.07 1.08
C PRO A 361 37.16 22.57 1.34
N GLY A 362 36.61 23.31 0.36
CA GLY A 362 36.64 24.78 0.34
C GLY A 362 37.87 25.38 -0.36
N GLY A 363 38.76 24.53 -0.90
CA GLY A 363 39.81 24.91 -1.84
C GLY A 363 39.27 25.23 -3.24
N ALA A 364 40.17 25.18 -4.24
CA ALA A 364 39.83 25.30 -5.64
C ALA A 364 40.32 24.05 -6.39
N PHE A 365 39.48 23.53 -7.28
CA PHE A 365 39.68 22.26 -7.98
C PHE A 365 41.10 22.05 -8.53
N ASN A 366 41.79 20.99 -8.06
CA ASN A 366 43.19 20.69 -8.33
C ASN A 366 43.42 19.23 -8.76
N PHE A 367 42.90 18.89 -9.95
CA PHE A 367 43.24 17.67 -10.66
C PHE A 367 44.60 17.80 -11.39
N PRO A 368 45.46 16.75 -11.41
CA PRO A 368 45.26 15.39 -10.89
C PRO A 368 45.87 15.15 -9.50
N ALA A 369 46.26 16.19 -8.77
CA ALA A 369 47.11 16.07 -7.58
C ALA A 369 46.32 15.85 -6.28
N GLN A 370 45.31 16.68 -6.03
CA GLN A 370 44.48 16.64 -4.81
C GLN A 370 43.08 16.11 -5.08
N ASP A 371 42.53 16.35 -6.29
CA ASP A 371 41.15 15.98 -6.62
C ASP A 371 41.10 14.86 -7.68
N PRO A 372 41.45 13.61 -7.32
CA PRO A 372 41.41 12.48 -8.25
C PRO A 372 39.98 12.15 -8.67
N ALA A 373 39.83 11.49 -9.81
CA ALA A 373 38.53 11.00 -10.26
C ALA A 373 38.04 9.86 -9.33
N VAL A 374 36.80 9.98 -8.84
CA VAL A 374 36.19 9.05 -7.87
C VAL A 374 36.29 7.60 -8.35
N ARG A 375 36.66 6.71 -7.44
CA ARG A 375 36.56 5.25 -7.65
C ARG A 375 35.44 4.65 -6.82
N TYR A 376 34.67 3.77 -7.44
CA TYR A 376 33.63 2.97 -6.78
C TYR A 376 33.96 1.49 -6.99
N ASN A 377 33.96 0.68 -5.94
CA ASN A 377 34.34 -0.74 -6.01
C ASN A 377 35.66 -0.98 -6.79
N ASN A 378 36.68 -0.16 -6.51
CA ASN A 378 37.99 -0.06 -7.18
C ASN A 378 38.01 0.28 -8.68
N ARG A 379 36.89 0.20 -9.41
CA ARG A 379 36.76 0.69 -10.79
C ARG A 379 36.63 2.21 -10.83
N LEU A 380 37.08 2.79 -11.93
CA LEU A 380 36.72 4.14 -12.33
C LEU A 380 35.35 4.05 -13.02
N PRO A 381 34.31 4.78 -12.60
CA PRO A 381 33.04 4.84 -13.32
C PRO A 381 33.23 5.39 -14.74
N ASN A 382 32.33 5.02 -15.66
CA ASN A 382 32.25 5.68 -16.96
C ASN A 382 31.94 7.17 -16.76
N ALA A 383 32.45 8.02 -17.64
CA ALA A 383 32.01 9.41 -17.68
C ALA A 383 30.63 9.48 -18.36
N ALA A 384 29.76 10.37 -17.88
CA ALA A 384 28.47 10.63 -18.50
C ALA A 384 28.69 11.51 -19.74
N GLY A 385 28.55 10.93 -20.92
CA GLY A 385 28.64 11.67 -22.19
C GLY A 385 27.32 12.36 -22.49
N PHE A 386 27.38 13.63 -22.92
CA PHE A 386 26.24 14.40 -23.41
C PHE A 386 26.63 15.30 -24.60
N ARG A 387 25.68 15.59 -25.47
CA ARG A 387 25.82 16.47 -26.65
C ARG A 387 25.27 17.87 -26.40
N ILE A 388 25.82 18.81 -27.18
CA ILE A 388 25.59 20.26 -27.11
C ILE A 388 25.23 20.86 -28.48
N ASP A 389 25.24 20.02 -29.51
CA ASP A 389 24.62 20.25 -30.83
C ASP A 389 23.31 19.46 -30.96
N ALA A 390 22.63 19.21 -29.84
CA ALA A 390 21.44 18.37 -29.77
C ALA A 390 20.15 19.11 -30.16
N GLY A 391 19.22 18.36 -30.77
CA GLY A 391 17.85 18.81 -30.98
C GLY A 391 17.07 18.98 -29.66
N ALA A 392 15.80 19.38 -29.77
CA ALA A 392 14.92 19.47 -28.61
C ALA A 392 14.56 18.07 -28.08
N LEU A 393 14.25 17.98 -26.78
CA LEU A 393 13.63 16.80 -26.16
C LEU A 393 12.64 17.22 -25.08
N ALA A 394 11.69 16.34 -24.76
CA ALA A 394 10.81 16.51 -23.62
C ALA A 394 10.46 15.16 -22.98
N PHE A 395 10.13 15.20 -21.70
CA PHE A 395 9.53 14.09 -20.97
C PHE A 395 8.25 14.56 -20.29
N ILE A 396 7.15 13.88 -20.59
CA ILE A 396 5.85 13.97 -19.93
C ILE A 396 5.41 12.56 -19.55
N ARG A 397 4.68 12.43 -18.45
CA ARG A 397 4.07 11.17 -17.98
C ARG A 397 2.56 11.23 -18.13
N ASP A 398 1.95 10.05 -18.23
CA ASP A 398 0.52 9.86 -17.97
C ASP A 398 0.19 10.36 -16.56
N GLN A 399 -0.90 11.11 -16.40
CA GLN A 399 -1.17 11.86 -15.17
C GLN A 399 -2.66 12.16 -14.95
N GLN A 400 -3.06 12.34 -13.69
CA GLN A 400 -4.30 13.04 -13.35
C GLN A 400 -4.07 14.57 -13.47
N PRO A 401 -5.08 15.37 -13.87
CA PRO A 401 -4.95 16.82 -13.94
C PRO A 401 -5.04 17.47 -12.55
N ALA A 402 -4.21 18.50 -12.33
CA ALA A 402 -4.27 19.35 -11.14
C ALA A 402 -5.37 20.42 -11.31
N GLY A 403 -6.63 19.97 -11.27
CA GLY A 403 -7.79 20.80 -11.60
C GLY A 403 -7.92 21.01 -13.11
N ASN A 404 -7.36 22.10 -13.62
CA ASN A 404 -7.42 22.48 -15.04
C ASN A 404 -6.04 22.46 -15.76
N THR A 405 -5.00 21.95 -15.10
CA THR A 405 -3.63 21.96 -15.60
C THR A 405 -3.00 20.56 -15.67
N ILE A 406 -2.00 20.43 -16.54
CA ILE A 406 -1.06 19.30 -16.60
C ILE A 406 0.38 19.82 -16.47
N SER A 407 1.34 18.93 -16.21
CA SER A 407 2.76 19.27 -16.09
C SER A 407 3.63 18.43 -17.04
N VAL A 408 4.54 19.10 -17.77
CA VAL A 408 5.66 18.48 -18.49
C VAL A 408 6.85 18.39 -17.54
N ASN A 409 7.38 17.20 -17.29
CA ASN A 409 8.42 17.00 -16.27
C ASN A 409 9.70 17.76 -16.61
N VAL A 410 10.16 17.67 -17.85
CA VAL A 410 11.25 18.51 -18.38
C VAL A 410 11.14 18.68 -19.89
N ILE A 411 11.54 19.86 -20.37
CA ILE A 411 11.79 20.20 -21.77
C ILE A 411 13.23 20.70 -21.85
N VAL A 412 14.02 20.20 -22.80
CA VAL A 412 15.31 20.79 -23.16
C VAL A 412 15.23 21.26 -24.60
N SER A 413 15.50 22.55 -24.84
CA SER A 413 15.40 23.15 -26.16
C SER A 413 16.63 24.00 -26.50
N PRO A 414 17.17 23.92 -27.74
CA PRO A 414 18.24 24.79 -28.22
C PRO A 414 17.79 26.22 -28.56
N VAL A 415 16.48 26.49 -28.54
CA VAL A 415 15.84 27.78 -28.85
C VAL A 415 14.63 28.03 -27.94
N GLU A 416 14.09 29.24 -27.96
CA GLU A 416 12.84 29.62 -27.29
C GLU A 416 11.64 29.01 -28.03
N GLY A 417 10.54 28.71 -27.32
CA GLY A 417 9.48 27.88 -27.91
C GLY A 417 8.23 27.70 -27.06
N TRP A 418 7.32 26.88 -27.56
CA TRP A 418 6.01 26.60 -26.98
C TRP A 418 5.79 25.13 -26.71
N ALA A 419 5.35 24.82 -25.51
CA ALA A 419 4.81 23.51 -25.14
C ALA A 419 3.29 23.56 -25.35
N ALA A 420 2.79 22.85 -26.37
CA ALA A 420 1.38 22.86 -26.76
C ALA A 420 0.74 21.48 -26.54
N VAL A 421 -0.45 21.46 -25.94
CA VAL A 421 -1.25 20.25 -25.70
C VAL A 421 -2.42 20.21 -26.65
N TYR A 422 -2.55 19.09 -27.37
CA TYR A 422 -3.61 18.83 -28.34
C TYR A 422 -4.46 17.63 -27.91
N ALA A 423 -5.76 17.69 -28.23
CA ALA A 423 -6.64 16.54 -28.15
C ALA A 423 -6.22 15.41 -29.11
N ASP A 424 -6.57 14.16 -28.82
CA ASP A 424 -6.48 13.08 -29.81
C ASP A 424 -7.54 13.23 -30.92
N ASN A 425 -7.13 12.90 -32.14
CA ASN A 425 -7.95 12.86 -33.35
C ASN A 425 -7.43 11.70 -34.23
N ASP A 426 -7.98 10.50 -34.03
CA ASP A 426 -7.59 9.25 -34.70
C ASP A 426 -6.07 8.93 -34.60
N GLY A 427 -5.48 9.15 -33.41
CA GLY A 427 -4.05 8.97 -33.16
C GLY A 427 -3.17 10.10 -33.70
N GLN A 428 -3.75 11.27 -33.99
CA GLN A 428 -3.07 12.50 -34.44
C GLN A 428 -3.45 13.69 -33.54
N PRO A 429 -2.68 14.80 -33.53
CA PRO A 429 -3.07 16.01 -32.80
C PRO A 429 -4.30 16.62 -33.48
N GLY A 430 -5.33 16.90 -32.69
CA GLY A 430 -6.59 17.49 -33.13
C GLY A 430 -6.66 18.98 -32.78
N GLU A 431 -7.63 19.33 -31.95
CA GLU A 431 -7.83 20.68 -31.42
C GLU A 431 -6.75 21.03 -30.39
N LEU A 432 -6.27 22.27 -30.41
CA LEU A 432 -5.37 22.82 -29.38
C LEU A 432 -6.16 23.05 -28.10
N LEU A 433 -5.71 22.46 -27.00
CA LEU A 433 -6.34 22.58 -25.68
C LEU A 433 -5.62 23.59 -24.79
N GLY A 434 -4.31 23.78 -24.95
CA GLY A 434 -3.52 24.67 -24.12
C GLY A 434 -2.10 24.82 -24.65
N ASN A 435 -1.43 25.91 -24.27
CA ASN A 435 -0.01 26.10 -24.56
C ASN A 435 0.67 26.92 -23.45
N THR A 436 2.00 26.86 -23.39
CA THR A 436 2.83 27.69 -22.49
C THR A 436 4.21 27.88 -23.12
N TRP A 437 4.71 29.11 -23.12
CA TRP A 437 6.03 29.47 -23.64
C TRP A 437 7.14 28.98 -22.69
N PHE A 438 8.31 28.65 -23.25
CA PHE A 438 9.52 28.33 -22.52
C PHE A 438 10.76 28.99 -23.13
N PRO A 439 11.72 29.46 -22.31
CA PRO A 439 13.00 29.95 -22.78
C PRO A 439 13.90 28.81 -23.27
N VAL A 440 14.97 29.17 -23.98
CA VAL A 440 16.07 28.27 -24.33
C VAL A 440 16.68 27.59 -23.10
N GLY A 441 17.01 26.30 -23.19
CA GLY A 441 17.63 25.51 -22.12
C GLY A 441 16.74 24.46 -21.48
N ILE A 442 17.02 24.12 -20.21
CA ILE A 442 16.34 23.08 -19.44
C ILE A 442 15.22 23.69 -18.59
N ASN A 443 13.98 23.42 -18.98
CA ASN A 443 12.76 23.87 -18.32
C ASN A 443 12.11 22.68 -17.61
N ARG A 444 11.97 22.72 -16.27
CA ARG A 444 11.39 21.62 -15.48
C ARG A 444 10.01 22.00 -14.95
N ASN A 445 9.14 21.00 -14.78
CA ASN A 445 7.77 21.14 -14.26
C ASN A 445 6.97 22.23 -14.98
N VAL A 446 7.00 22.23 -16.32
CA VAL A 446 6.31 23.23 -17.15
C VAL A 446 4.81 22.94 -17.10
N VAL A 447 4.08 23.78 -16.35
CA VAL A 447 2.64 23.69 -16.17
C VAL A 447 1.92 24.29 -17.38
N ILE A 448 0.91 23.59 -17.90
CA ILE A 448 0.08 24.03 -19.04
C ILE A 448 -1.39 23.97 -18.59
N GLU A 449 -2.13 25.07 -18.76
CA GLU A 449 -3.58 25.11 -18.53
C GLU A 449 -4.36 24.65 -19.78
N LEU A 450 -5.43 23.87 -19.59
CA LEU A 450 -6.25 23.30 -20.65
C LEU A 450 -7.62 23.98 -20.72
N ALA A 451 -7.91 24.71 -21.80
CA ALA A 451 -9.17 25.41 -22.04
C ALA A 451 -9.69 25.13 -23.47
N PRO A 452 -10.73 24.30 -23.65
CA PRO A 452 -11.54 23.63 -22.64
C PRO A 452 -10.85 22.40 -22.02
N MET A 453 -11.27 22.03 -20.81
CA MET A 453 -10.82 20.79 -20.18
C MET A 453 -11.28 19.56 -20.97
N PRO A 454 -10.38 18.68 -21.45
CA PRO A 454 -10.76 17.46 -22.15
C PRO A 454 -11.34 16.40 -21.20
N LYS A 455 -11.91 15.35 -21.79
CA LYS A 455 -12.22 14.11 -21.06
C LYS A 455 -10.95 13.26 -20.86
N PRO A 456 -10.91 12.37 -19.86
CA PRO A 456 -9.85 11.37 -19.73
C PRO A 456 -9.68 10.55 -21.02
N GLY A 457 -8.42 10.29 -21.40
CA GLY A 457 -8.05 9.72 -22.69
C GLY A 457 -6.65 10.15 -23.13
N THR A 458 -6.27 9.84 -24.37
CA THR A 458 -4.97 10.24 -24.94
C THR A 458 -4.98 11.72 -25.34
N LEU A 459 -3.88 12.40 -25.05
CA LEU A 459 -3.53 13.75 -25.51
C LEU A 459 -2.14 13.71 -26.17
N PHE A 460 -1.79 14.76 -26.91
CA PHE A 460 -0.44 14.96 -27.46
C PHE A 460 0.20 16.23 -26.91
N LEU A 461 1.35 16.10 -26.26
CA LEU A 461 2.29 17.20 -26.13
C LEU A 461 3.02 17.36 -27.47
N VAL A 462 3.12 18.59 -27.97
CA VAL A 462 3.88 18.97 -29.15
C VAL A 462 4.74 20.18 -28.79
N LEU A 463 6.01 20.20 -29.20
CA LEU A 463 6.86 21.38 -29.05
C LEU A 463 6.92 22.18 -30.36
N HIS A 464 6.87 23.51 -30.25
CA HIS A 464 7.06 24.45 -31.35
C HIS A 464 8.18 25.44 -31.04
N GLU A 465 8.83 25.97 -32.08
CA GLU A 465 9.78 27.07 -32.04
C GLU A 465 8.99 28.40 -32.08
N ASP A 466 9.35 29.36 -31.22
CA ASP A 466 8.66 30.67 -31.12
C ASP A 466 9.07 31.53 -32.33
N LEU A 467 8.18 31.64 -33.32
CA LEU A 467 8.48 32.25 -34.63
C LEU A 467 7.41 33.26 -35.03
N GLY A 468 7.81 34.54 -35.13
CA GLY A 468 6.91 35.62 -35.53
C GLY A 468 7.02 36.78 -34.56
N GLU A 469 5.91 37.13 -33.91
CA GLU A 469 5.90 38.05 -32.77
C GLU A 469 6.30 37.30 -31.48
N PRO A 470 7.41 37.66 -30.78
CA PRO A 470 7.90 36.91 -29.62
C PRO A 470 6.89 36.75 -28.49
N GLU A 471 6.94 35.62 -27.78
CA GLU A 471 5.99 35.26 -26.72
C GLU A 471 4.51 35.29 -27.19
N THR A 472 4.25 35.04 -28.48
CA THR A 472 2.89 34.88 -29.04
C THR A 472 2.75 33.56 -29.82
N PHE A 473 1.82 32.67 -29.41
CA PHE A 473 1.61 31.41 -30.12
C PHE A 473 0.86 31.61 -31.45
N GLU A 474 1.59 31.51 -32.57
CA GLU A 474 1.13 31.78 -33.93
C GLU A 474 0.98 30.47 -34.74
N THR A 475 -0.20 29.84 -34.65
CA THR A 475 -0.49 28.55 -35.32
C THR A 475 -0.23 28.60 -36.84
N GLY A 476 0.81 27.90 -37.29
CA GLY A 476 1.22 27.82 -38.70
C GLY A 476 2.36 28.77 -39.09
N ILE A 477 2.81 29.62 -38.16
CA ILE A 477 4.11 30.30 -38.22
C ILE A 477 5.08 29.57 -37.28
N ASP A 478 4.65 29.29 -36.05
CA ASP A 478 5.34 28.44 -35.08
C ASP A 478 5.54 27.01 -35.61
N MET A 479 6.76 26.71 -36.04
CA MET A 479 7.12 25.41 -36.61
C MET A 479 7.42 24.38 -35.52
N PHE A 480 7.18 23.09 -35.79
CA PHE A 480 7.49 22.04 -34.83
C PHE A 480 8.99 21.96 -34.53
N LEU A 481 9.35 22.00 -33.24
CA LEU A 481 10.70 21.67 -32.79
C LEU A 481 10.99 20.18 -33.03
N THR A 482 12.26 19.84 -33.28
CA THR A 482 12.64 18.49 -33.68
C THR A 482 13.74 17.86 -32.82
N ASP A 483 13.73 16.53 -32.75
CA ASP A 483 14.83 15.72 -32.21
C ASP A 483 16.08 15.75 -33.11
N ASP A 484 17.15 15.09 -32.66
CA ASP A 484 18.39 14.86 -33.43
C ASP A 484 18.20 14.17 -34.78
N ASN A 485 17.08 13.47 -34.98
CA ASN A 485 16.73 12.80 -36.23
C ASN A 485 15.88 13.71 -37.15
N ASN A 486 15.76 14.99 -36.82
CA ASN A 486 14.91 15.99 -37.49
C ASN A 486 13.42 15.60 -37.50
N ARG A 487 12.93 14.93 -36.46
CA ARG A 487 11.53 14.53 -36.27
C ARG A 487 10.83 15.46 -35.28
N PRO A 488 9.61 15.95 -35.58
CA PRO A 488 8.82 16.74 -34.63
C PRO A 488 8.72 16.09 -33.24
N ILE A 489 9.01 16.85 -32.18
CA ILE A 489 8.76 16.41 -30.81
C ILE A 489 7.26 16.40 -30.57
N ARG A 490 6.71 15.20 -30.60
CA ARG A 490 5.31 14.91 -30.37
C ARG A 490 5.18 13.65 -29.54
N ILE A 491 4.66 13.79 -28.33
CA ILE A 491 4.62 12.75 -27.30
C ILE A 491 3.16 12.49 -26.93
N PRO A 492 2.60 11.29 -27.19
CA PRO A 492 1.32 10.89 -26.62
C PRO A 492 1.46 10.69 -25.10
N PHE A 493 0.45 11.10 -24.34
CA PHE A 493 0.29 10.76 -22.93
C PHE A 493 -1.18 10.54 -22.61
N VAL A 494 -1.48 9.83 -21.53
CA VAL A 494 -2.84 9.59 -21.04
C VAL A 494 -3.18 10.57 -19.92
N LEU A 495 -4.29 11.28 -20.09
CA LEU A 495 -4.96 12.00 -19.01
C LEU A 495 -5.91 11.04 -18.29
N PHE A 496 -5.68 10.81 -17.00
CA PHE A 496 -6.58 10.03 -16.15
C PHE A 496 -7.74 10.88 -15.61
N ALA A 497 -8.78 10.20 -15.11
CA ALA A 497 -9.85 10.89 -14.38
C ALA A 497 -9.35 11.37 -13.02
N SER A 498 -9.73 12.59 -12.62
CA SER A 498 -9.65 13.00 -11.21
C SER A 498 -10.65 12.16 -10.39
N PRO A 499 -10.28 11.65 -9.21
CA PRO A 499 -11.21 10.88 -8.38
C PRO A 499 -12.41 11.73 -7.92
N GLY A 500 -13.63 11.27 -8.21
CA GLY A 500 -14.88 11.90 -7.73
C GLY A 500 -15.92 12.35 -8.78
N ASN A 501 -15.84 11.91 -10.04
CA ASN A 501 -16.85 12.12 -11.10
C ASN A 501 -17.39 10.81 -11.67
#